data_AF-A0A371R2B5-F1
#
_entry.id   AF-A0A371R2B5-F1
#
_cell.length_a   1.000
_cell.length_b   1.000
_cell.length_c   1.000
_cell.angle_alpha   90.00
_cell.angle_beta   90.00
_cell.angle_gamma   90.00
#
_symmetry.space_group_name_H-M   'P 1'
#
loop_
_entity.id
_entity.type
_entity.pdbx_description
1 polymer ?
#
loop_
_entity_poly.entity_id
_entity_poly.type
_entity_poly.pdbx_seq_one_letter_code
_entity_poly.pdbx_strand_id
1 'polypeptide(L)'
;MVAFLIFLALLALALILLIIVGYYLAPKRPTEVKTRRFEAGGPPFGEVKRRLIAQYIGYIYLVTVVEAIIGVMIVAYLAKPIPSEFAVAAALALALIVLFIVRHLRLLADVKKWA
;
A
#
# COMPACT_ATOMS: atom_id res chain seq x y z
N MET A 1 24.24 4.66 -14.12
CA MET A 1 23.16 5.48 -13.52
C MET A 1 22.16 5.97 -14.57
N VAL A 2 22.59 6.68 -15.63
CA VAL A 2 21.69 7.19 -16.68
C VAL A 2 20.84 6.11 -17.35
N ALA A 3 21.44 4.98 -17.77
CA ALA A 3 20.72 3.87 -18.38
C ALA A 3 19.64 3.26 -17.46
N PHE A 4 19.91 3.20 -16.15
CA PHE A 4 18.94 2.70 -15.16
C PHE A 4 17.74 3.65 -15.02
N LEU A 5 17.99 4.96 -14.99
CA LEU A 5 16.93 5.96 -14.94
C LEU A 5 16.08 5.95 -16.22
N ILE A 6 16.71 5.79 -17.39
CA ILE A 6 16.01 5.64 -18.67
C ILE A 6 15.12 4.40 -18.64
N PHE A 7 15.65 3.27 -18.18
CA PHE A 7 14.87 2.03 -18.02
C PHE A 7 13.63 2.24 -17.14
N LEU A 8 13.78 2.86 -15.96
CA LEU A 8 12.66 3.13 -15.05
C LEU A 8 11.62 4.06 -15.69
N ALA A 9 12.05 5.09 -16.42
CA ALA A 9 11.15 6.01 -17.10
C ALA A 9 10.36 5.30 -18.21
N LEU A 10 11.02 4.47 -19.02
CA LEU A 10 10.37 3.69 -20.07
C LEU A 10 9.40 2.65 -19.50
N LEU A 11 9.76 1.99 -18.40
CA LEU A 11 8.89 1.05 -17.71
C LEU A 11 7.63 1.74 -17.19
N ALA A 12 7.78 2.88 -16.52
CA ALA A 12 6.64 3.67 -16.04
C ALA A 12 5.74 4.13 -17.20
N LEU A 13 6.34 4.62 -18.29
CA LEU A 13 5.61 5.01 -19.49
C LEU A 13 4.83 3.82 -20.08
N ALA A 14 5.46 2.65 -20.19
CA ALA A 14 4.82 1.44 -20.72
C ALA A 14 3.61 1.01 -19.87
N LEU A 15 3.72 1.06 -18.54
CA LEU A 15 2.62 0.75 -17.63
C LEU A 15 1.45 1.75 -17.76
N ILE A 16 1.76 3.05 -17.89
CA ILE A 16 0.74 4.08 -18.11
C ILE A 16 0.05 3.86 -19.45
N LEU A 17 0.82 3.62 -20.52
CA LEU A 17 0.28 3.36 -21.85
C LEU A 17 -0.60 2.10 -21.85
N LEU A 18 -0.22 1.04 -21.15
CA LEU A 18 -1.04 -0.18 -21.04
C LEU A 18 -2.45 0.12 -20.48
N ILE A 19 -2.54 0.94 -19.42
CA ILE A 19 -3.81 1.34 -18.82
C ILE A 19 -4.60 2.23 -19.79
N ILE A 20 -3.96 3.23 -20.39
CA ILE A 20 -4.59 4.16 -21.32
C ILE A 20 -5.15 3.41 -22.52
N VAL A 21 -4.32 2.61 -23.18
CA VAL A 21 -4.71 1.81 -24.35
C VAL A 21 -5.84 0.85 -23.98
N GLY A 22 -5.74 0.13 -22.86
CA GLY A 22 -6.80 -0.74 -22.39
C GLY A 22 -8.12 0.00 -22.14
N TYR A 23 -8.07 1.17 -21.51
CA TYR A 23 -9.26 1.97 -21.19
C TYR A 23 -9.95 2.53 -22.45
N TYR A 24 -9.18 2.99 -23.44
CA TYR A 24 -9.73 3.60 -24.65
C TYR A 24 -10.14 2.57 -25.71
N LEU A 25 -9.44 1.43 -25.81
CA LEU A 25 -9.77 0.38 -26.78
C LEU A 25 -10.80 -0.62 -26.26
N ALA A 26 -10.99 -0.75 -24.94
CA ALA A 26 -11.97 -1.68 -24.39
C ALA A 26 -13.41 -1.25 -24.73
N PRO A 27 -14.30 -2.20 -25.09
CA PRO A 27 -15.70 -1.90 -25.38
C PRO A 27 -16.43 -1.43 -24.11
N LYS A 28 -16.91 -0.18 -24.11
CA LYS A 28 -17.69 0.38 -23.01
C LYS A 28 -19.16 -0.01 -23.15
N ARG A 29 -19.56 -1.09 -22.48
CA ARG A 29 -20.97 -1.57 -22.44
C ARG A 29 -21.47 -1.65 -20.99
N PRO A 30 -21.66 -0.51 -20.30
CA PRO A 30 -22.21 -0.51 -18.95
C PRO A 30 -23.66 -0.99 -19.00
N THR A 31 -23.99 -1.91 -18.12
CA THR A 31 -25.38 -2.34 -17.88
C THR A 31 -25.61 -2.32 -16.39
N GLU A 32 -26.87 -2.18 -15.98
CA GLU A 32 -27.23 -2.16 -14.56
C GLU A 32 -26.71 -3.42 -13.83
N VAL A 33 -26.79 -4.58 -14.48
CA VAL A 33 -26.28 -5.85 -13.92
C VAL A 33 -24.77 -5.81 -13.72
N LYS A 34 -24.00 -5.17 -14.61
CA LYS A 34 -22.54 -5.06 -14.50
C LYS A 34 -22.08 -4.03 -13.46
N THR A 35 -22.95 -3.12 -13.04
CA THR A 35 -22.64 -2.10 -12.03
C THR A 35 -23.13 -2.47 -10.63
N ARG A 36 -24.05 -3.45 -10.52
CA ARG A 36 -24.46 -4.03 -9.23
C ARG A 36 -23.31 -4.84 -8.61
N ARG A 37 -23.28 -4.92 -7.27
CA ARG A 37 -22.34 -5.80 -6.56
C ARG A 37 -22.67 -7.26 -6.85
N PHE A 38 -21.64 -8.06 -7.03
CA PHE A 38 -21.78 -9.50 -7.14
C PHE A 38 -22.14 -10.09 -5.77
N GLU A 39 -23.23 -10.86 -5.71
CA GLU A 39 -23.72 -11.55 -4.52
C GLU A 39 -23.98 -13.03 -4.85
N ALA A 40 -24.12 -13.87 -3.83
CA ALA A 40 -24.39 -15.31 -3.99
C ALA A 40 -25.84 -15.65 -4.39
N GLY A 41 -26.50 -14.77 -5.16
CA GLY A 41 -27.86 -14.96 -5.68
C GLY A 41 -28.99 -14.31 -4.87
N GLY A 42 -28.71 -13.82 -3.65
CA GLY A 42 -29.65 -13.05 -2.84
C GLY A 42 -29.40 -11.54 -2.92
N PRO A 43 -30.37 -10.69 -2.53
CA PRO A 43 -30.11 -9.28 -2.30
C PRO A 43 -29.10 -9.13 -1.15
N PRO A 44 -28.21 -8.12 -1.19
CA PRO A 44 -27.27 -7.88 -0.12
C PRO A 44 -28.02 -7.61 1.19
N PHE A 45 -27.73 -8.40 2.22
CA PHE A 45 -28.40 -8.32 3.51
C PHE A 45 -27.41 -8.51 4.66
N GLY A 46 -27.56 -7.69 5.70
CA GLY A 46 -26.72 -7.70 6.89
C GLY A 46 -25.53 -6.75 6.86
N GLU A 47 -24.84 -6.65 7.98
CA GLU A 47 -23.66 -5.81 8.14
C GLU A 47 -22.42 -6.44 7.51
N VAL A 48 -21.60 -5.61 6.85
CA VAL A 48 -20.31 -6.03 6.32
C VAL A 48 -19.38 -6.36 7.50
N LYS A 49 -19.17 -7.64 7.78
CA LYS A 49 -18.20 -8.09 8.79
C LYS A 49 -16.78 -7.79 8.31
N ARG A 50 -16.21 -6.68 8.77
CA ARG A 50 -14.82 -6.32 8.48
C ARG A 50 -13.91 -6.94 9.53
N ARG A 51 -13.22 -8.02 9.18
CA ARG A 51 -12.13 -8.54 10.02
C ARG A 51 -11.00 -7.51 10.04
N LEU A 52 -10.55 -7.13 11.23
CA LEU A 52 -9.44 -6.20 11.45
C LEU A 52 -8.21 -6.63 10.61
N ILE A 53 -7.91 -5.91 9.55
CA ILE A 53 -6.77 -6.18 8.65
C ILE A 53 -5.44 -6.20 9.43
N ALA A 54 -5.33 -5.38 10.48
CA ALA A 54 -4.18 -5.36 11.38
C ALA A 54 -3.96 -6.70 12.10
N GLN A 55 -5.02 -7.48 12.36
CA GLN A 55 -4.92 -8.76 13.06
C GLN A 55 -4.26 -9.84 12.20
N TYR A 56 -4.45 -9.81 10.88
CA TYR A 56 -3.91 -10.84 9.97
C TYR A 56 -2.61 -10.41 9.29
N ILE A 57 -2.47 -9.13 8.96
CA ILE A 57 -1.33 -8.62 8.17
C ILE A 57 -0.38 -7.78 9.03
N GLY A 58 -0.87 -7.17 10.12
CA GLY A 58 -0.07 -6.25 10.93
C GLY A 58 1.17 -6.89 11.52
N TYR A 59 1.05 -8.11 12.09
CA TYR A 59 2.20 -8.84 12.63
C TYR A 59 3.20 -9.22 11.54
N ILE A 60 2.72 -9.77 10.42
CA ILE A 60 3.57 -10.17 9.29
C ILE A 60 4.33 -8.94 8.76
N TYR A 61 3.64 -7.82 8.58
CA TYR A 61 4.25 -6.57 8.12
C TYR A 61 5.30 -6.04 9.10
N LEU A 62 5.01 -6.08 10.40
CA LEU A 62 5.94 -5.63 11.44
C LEU A 62 7.26 -6.43 11.37
N VAL A 63 7.17 -7.76 11.32
CA VAL A 63 8.35 -8.64 11.31
C VAL A 63 9.06 -8.61 9.96
N THR A 64 8.33 -8.66 8.84
CA THR A 64 8.97 -8.82 7.52
C THR A 64 9.49 -7.51 6.95
N VAL A 65 8.91 -6.37 7.33
CA VAL A 65 9.27 -5.05 6.78
C VAL A 65 9.93 -4.18 7.83
N VAL A 66 9.26 -3.94 8.96
CA VAL A 66 9.77 -2.98 9.96
C VAL A 66 11.05 -3.51 10.62
N GLU A 67 11.02 -4.75 11.12
CA GLU A 67 12.18 -5.37 11.75
C GLU A 67 13.36 -5.54 10.78
N ALA A 68 13.10 -5.98 9.53
CA ALA A 68 14.14 -6.08 8.50
C ALA A 68 14.80 -4.74 8.18
N ILE A 69 14.01 -3.67 8.03
CA ILE A 69 14.54 -2.31 7.80
C ILE A 69 15.39 -1.85 8.99
N ILE A 70 14.92 -2.07 10.23
CA ILE A 70 15.68 -1.73 11.43
C ILE A 70 17.00 -2.51 11.48
N GLY A 71 16.98 -3.82 11.20
CA GLY A 71 18.18 -4.64 11.16
C GLY A 71 19.20 -4.13 10.14
N VAL A 72 18.74 -3.80 8.93
CA VAL A 72 19.60 -3.20 7.88
C VAL A 72 20.16 -1.85 8.31
N MET A 73 19.36 -0.99 8.96
CA MET A 73 19.84 0.30 9.48
C MET A 73 20.91 0.14 10.56
N ILE A 74 20.74 -0.82 11.47
CA ILE A 74 21.72 -1.12 12.52
C ILE A 74 23.03 -1.58 11.87
N VAL A 75 22.97 -2.53 10.94
CA VAL A 75 24.16 -3.03 10.22
C VAL A 75 24.85 -1.90 9.46
N ALA A 76 24.10 -1.04 8.77
CA ALA A 76 24.65 0.10 8.04
C ALA A 76 25.37 1.09 8.97
N TYR A 77 24.80 1.40 10.14
CA TYR A 77 25.43 2.25 11.14
C TYR A 77 26.70 1.63 11.72
N LEU A 78 26.66 0.34 12.04
CA LEU A 78 27.84 -0.37 12.56
C LEU A 78 28.97 -0.43 11.52
N ALA A 79 28.63 -0.54 10.23
CA ALA A 79 29.60 -0.52 9.14
C ALA A 79 30.22 0.87 8.92
N LYS A 80 29.44 1.94 9.11
CA LYS A 80 29.90 3.33 8.97
C LYS A 80 29.18 4.22 10.00
N PRO A 81 29.77 4.44 11.19
CA PRO A 81 29.09 5.10 12.30
C PRO A 81 29.03 6.61 12.08
N ILE A 82 28.07 7.06 11.27
CA ILE A 82 27.74 8.46 11.07
C ILE A 82 26.41 8.74 11.79
N PRO A 83 26.44 9.39 12.97
CA PRO A 83 25.25 9.58 13.79
C PRO A 83 24.15 10.42 13.13
N SER A 84 24.53 11.42 12.34
CA SER A 84 23.57 12.31 11.66
C SER A 84 22.77 11.58 10.58
N GLU A 85 23.43 10.77 9.75
CA GLU A 85 22.77 9.95 8.72
C GLU A 85 21.83 8.93 9.36
N PHE A 86 22.25 8.28 10.44
CA PHE A 86 21.43 7.34 11.18
C PHE A 86 20.22 8.00 11.82
N ALA A 87 20.38 9.16 12.46
CA ALA A 87 19.28 9.89 13.07
C ALA A 87 18.21 10.29 12.04
N VAL A 88 18.62 10.74 10.85
CA VAL A 88 17.70 11.06 9.75
C VAL A 88 16.97 9.81 9.26
N ALA A 89 17.69 8.70 9.03
CA ALA A 89 17.09 7.45 8.58
C ALA A 89 16.09 6.89 9.61
N ALA A 90 16.45 6.90 10.90
CA ALA A 90 15.58 6.46 11.99
C ALA A 90 14.33 7.35 12.11
N ALA A 91 14.48 8.67 12.01
CA ALA A 91 13.37 9.60 12.03
C ALA A 91 12.40 9.38 10.85
N LEU A 92 12.93 9.14 9.64
CA LEU A 92 12.13 8.80 8.46
C LEU A 92 11.39 7.47 8.64
N ALA A 93 12.05 6.43 9.14
CA ALA A 93 11.43 5.14 9.41
C ALA A 93 10.29 5.26 10.43
N LEU A 94 10.52 5.98 11.54
CA LEU A 94 9.49 6.29 12.55
C LEU A 94 8.32 7.08 11.95
N ALA A 95 8.60 8.09 11.12
CA ALA A 95 7.56 8.87 10.46
C ALA A 95 6.69 8.00 9.54
N LEU A 96 7.28 7.06 8.81
CA LEU A 96 6.55 6.12 7.95
C LEU A 96 5.68 5.14 8.76
N ILE A 97 6.19 4.64 9.89
CA ILE A 97 5.42 3.78 10.81
C ILE A 97 4.24 4.56 11.40
N VAL A 98 4.47 5.79 11.88
CA VAL A 98 3.41 6.65 12.41
C VAL A 98 2.39 6.96 11.32
N LEU A 99 2.81 7.28 10.09
CA LEU A 99 1.92 7.52 8.96
C LEU A 99 1.07 6.28 8.65
N PHE A 100 1.68 5.10 8.64
CA PHE A 100 0.98 3.82 8.43
C PHE A 100 -0.09 3.60 9.51
N ILE A 101 0.27 3.78 10.78
CA ILE A 101 -0.64 3.64 11.92
C ILE A 101 -1.77 4.65 11.82
N VAL A 102 -1.49 5.95 11.64
CA VAL A 102 -2.50 7.00 11.55
C VAL A 102 -3.45 6.75 10.38
N ARG A 103 -2.94 6.35 9.22
CA ARG A 103 -3.77 6.04 8.06
C ARG A 103 -4.68 4.83 8.31
N HIS A 104 -4.17 3.78 8.95
CA HIS A 104 -4.96 2.61 9.29
C HIS A 104 -5.99 2.90 10.39
N LEU A 105 -5.64 3.69 11.41
CA LEU A 105 -6.57 4.14 12.43
C LEU A 105 -7.68 5.02 11.83
N ARG A 106 -7.37 5.91 10.88
CA ARG A 106 -8.37 6.70 10.15
C ARG A 106 -9.27 5.83 9.28
N LEU A 107 -8.70 4.85 8.57
CA LEU A 107 -9.50 3.85 7.84
C LEU A 107 -10.48 3.15 8.78
N LEU A 108 -10.01 2.72 9.96
CA LEU A 108 -10.87 2.11 10.99
C LEU A 108 -11.92 3.09 11.55
N ALA A 109 -11.60 4.38 11.66
CA ALA A 109 -12.52 5.42 12.14
C ALA A 109 -13.57 5.80 11.09
N ASP A 110 -13.21 5.87 9.80
CA ASP A 110 -14.16 6.10 8.72
C ASP A 110 -15.05 4.87 8.51
N VAL A 111 -14.58 3.65 8.75
CA VAL A 111 -15.44 2.45 8.79
C VAL A 111 -16.56 2.59 9.81
N LYS A 112 -16.32 3.19 10.99
CA LYS A 112 -17.33 3.41 12.03
C LYS A 112 -18.47 4.36 11.63
N LYS A 113 -18.26 5.24 10.64
CA LYS A 113 -19.28 6.21 10.20
C LYS A 113 -20.30 5.61 9.22
N TRP A 114 -20.03 4.42 8.69
CA TRP A 114 -20.86 3.73 7.69
C TRP A 114 -21.48 2.44 8.26
N ALA A 115 -21.38 2.24 9.58
CA ALA A 115 -22.11 1.25 10.36
C ALA A 115 -23.22 1.98 11.12
#